data_AF-A0A958XX18-F1
#
_entry.id   AF-A0A958XX18-F1
#
_cell.length_a   1.000
_cell.length_b   1.000
_cell.length_c   1.000
_cell.angle_alpha   90.00
_cell.angle_beta   90.00
_cell.angle_gamma   90.00
#
_symmetry.space_group_name_H-M   'P 1'
#
loop_
_entity.id
_entity.type
_entity.pdbx_description
1 polymer ?
#
loop_
_entity_poly.entity_id
_entity_poly.type
_entity_poly.pdbx_seq_one_letter_code
_entity_poly.pdbx_strand_id
1 'polypeptide(L)'
;SMIKLADSTKYYTGMGRVVFGGGGIIPDVFIPIDTSYTSDYYFEIRQMIPPFASRWIENDTHIPLPKTLDAFLHSYQISDEMLEALVKHAADQGVPRNAADLSDCRAELKLQLKARIAKMLFGDEGLYAVFNDDDPAIDKALKVLRSGEPVARK
;
A
#
# COMPACT_ATOMS: atom_id res chain seq x y z
N SER A 1 35.75 13.83 -16.68
CA SER A 1 35.58 12.56 -17.40
C SER A 1 34.98 11.50 -16.49
N MET A 2 33.91 10.86 -16.98
CA MET A 2 33.38 9.53 -16.62
C MET A 2 32.92 9.25 -15.19
N ILE A 3 31.61 9.33 -14.97
CA ILE A 3 30.93 8.44 -14.01
C ILE A 3 30.46 7.24 -14.84
N LYS A 4 31.10 6.08 -14.65
CA LYS A 4 30.60 4.81 -15.19
C LYS A 4 29.39 4.41 -14.36
N LEU A 5 28.19 4.61 -14.92
CA LEU A 5 26.97 3.99 -14.41
C LEU A 5 26.79 2.66 -15.15
N ALA A 6 27.35 1.59 -14.60
CA ALA A 6 27.07 0.25 -15.07
C ALA A 6 27.34 -0.74 -13.94
N ASP A 7 26.33 -0.96 -13.11
CA ASP A 7 26.34 -2.10 -12.19
C ASP A 7 25.00 -2.81 -12.21
N SER A 8 24.71 -3.48 -13.33
CA SER A 8 23.63 -4.46 -13.44
C SER A 8 24.12 -5.83 -12.97
N THR A 9 24.63 -5.91 -11.74
CA THR A 9 25.05 -7.20 -11.18
C THR A 9 23.81 -8.06 -10.97
N LYS A 10 23.80 -9.22 -11.64
CA LYS A 10 22.74 -10.24 -11.53
C LYS A 10 23.06 -11.14 -10.35
N TYR A 11 22.16 -11.23 -9.38
CA TYR A 11 22.22 -12.22 -8.31
C TYR A 11 21.12 -13.27 -8.52
N TYR A 12 21.32 -14.45 -7.94
CA TYR A 12 20.34 -15.52 -7.99
C TYR A 12 19.94 -15.86 -6.56
N THR A 13 18.63 -15.91 -6.28
CA THR A 13 18.15 -16.42 -4.98
C THR A 13 18.44 -17.92 -4.88
N GLY A 14 18.43 -18.49 -3.67
CA GLY A 14 18.63 -19.93 -3.45
C GLY A 14 17.61 -20.85 -4.17
N MET A 15 16.57 -20.27 -4.77
CA MET A 15 15.55 -20.93 -5.60
C MET A 15 15.68 -20.62 -7.11
N GLY A 16 16.75 -19.96 -7.56
CA GLY A 16 17.05 -19.76 -8.97
C GLY A 16 16.42 -18.53 -9.65
N ARG A 17 15.76 -17.63 -8.90
CA ARG A 17 15.21 -16.38 -9.47
C ARG A 17 16.33 -15.36 -9.70
N VAL A 18 16.37 -14.77 -10.90
CA VAL A 18 17.30 -13.68 -11.24
C VAL A 18 16.84 -12.41 -10.54
N VAL A 19 17.73 -11.79 -9.76
CA VAL A 19 17.53 -10.47 -9.16
C VAL A 19 18.61 -9.53 -9.66
N PHE A 20 18.27 -8.26 -9.90
CA PHE A 20 19.23 -7.24 -10.31
C PHE A 20 19.61 -6.39 -9.09
N GLY A 21 20.90 -6.05 -8.96
CA GLY A 21 21.41 -5.13 -7.94
C GLY A 21 20.67 -3.79 -8.03
N GLY A 22 19.71 -3.58 -7.13
CA GLY A 22 18.63 -2.58 -7.27
C GLY A 22 17.32 -3.04 -6.62
N GLY A 23 17.20 -4.35 -6.39
CA GLY A 23 16.26 -4.91 -5.41
C GLY A 23 14.84 -5.05 -5.93
N GLY A 24 14.60 -5.95 -6.89
CA GLY A 24 13.24 -6.37 -7.20
C GLY A 24 13.09 -7.81 -7.61
N ILE A 25 12.24 -8.52 -6.86
CA ILE A 25 11.66 -9.81 -7.23
C ILE A 25 10.34 -9.48 -7.91
N ILE A 26 10.24 -9.77 -9.21
CA ILE A 26 8.98 -9.69 -9.96
C ILE A 26 8.06 -10.82 -9.45
N PRO A 27 6.80 -10.55 -9.06
CA PRO A 27 5.88 -11.60 -8.64
C PRO A 27 5.48 -12.49 -9.82
N ASP A 28 5.38 -13.79 -9.57
CA ASP A 28 5.00 -14.79 -10.57
C ASP A 28 3.49 -14.77 -10.89
N VAL A 29 2.67 -14.01 -10.15
CA VAL A 29 1.20 -13.95 -10.28
C VAL A 29 0.73 -12.50 -10.21
N PHE A 30 -0.02 -12.07 -11.23
CA PHE A 30 -0.72 -10.78 -11.25
C PHE A 30 -2.19 -11.04 -10.88
N ILE A 31 -2.61 -10.54 -9.71
CA ILE A 31 -4.01 -10.62 -9.28
C ILE A 31 -4.67 -9.28 -9.61
N PRO A 32 -5.72 -9.24 -10.47
CA PRO A 32 -6.43 -8.01 -10.75
C PRO A 32 -7.12 -7.52 -9.47
N ILE A 33 -6.90 -6.24 -9.13
CA ILE A 33 -7.66 -5.58 -8.06
C ILE A 33 -9.13 -5.63 -8.44
N ASP A 34 -9.94 -6.25 -7.59
CA ASP A 34 -11.40 -6.25 -7.72
C ASP A 34 -11.92 -4.85 -7.38
N THR A 35 -11.77 -3.90 -8.30
CA THR A 35 -12.20 -2.49 -8.13
C THR A 35 -13.71 -2.36 -8.34
N SER A 36 -14.50 -3.11 -7.59
CA SER A 36 -15.97 -3.08 -7.66
C SER A 36 -16.60 -1.81 -7.04
N TYR A 37 -15.78 -0.85 -6.58
CA TYR A 37 -16.26 0.41 -6.00
C TYR A 37 -16.65 1.41 -7.09
N THR A 38 -17.94 1.61 -7.28
CA THR A 38 -18.52 2.53 -8.28
C THR A 38 -19.08 3.81 -7.68
N SER A 39 -18.78 4.15 -6.43
CA SER A 39 -19.29 5.40 -5.83
C SER A 39 -18.46 6.60 -6.29
N ASP A 40 -19.15 7.68 -6.67
CA ASP A 40 -18.51 8.95 -7.04
C ASP A 40 -17.61 9.46 -5.90
N TYR A 41 -18.05 9.25 -4.66
CA TYR A 41 -17.30 9.59 -3.45
C TYR A 41 -15.90 8.95 -3.40
N TYR A 42 -15.79 7.66 -3.74
CA TYR A 42 -14.49 6.98 -3.80
C TYR A 42 -13.58 7.63 -4.85
N PHE A 43 -14.11 7.88 -6.05
CA PHE A 43 -13.33 8.49 -7.13
C PHE A 43 -12.84 9.88 -6.76
N GLU A 44 -13.68 10.71 -6.15
CA GLU A 44 -13.32 12.06 -5.73
C GLU A 44 -12.19 12.05 -4.68
N ILE A 45 -12.30 11.20 -3.65
CA ILE A 45 -11.24 11.08 -2.64
C ILE A 45 -9.96 10.52 -3.24
N ARG A 46 -10.06 9.54 -4.15
CA ARG A 46 -8.89 8.93 -4.79
C ARG A 46 -8.03 9.95 -5.53
N GLN A 47 -8.63 10.98 -6.15
CA GLN A 47 -7.87 12.05 -6.79
C GLN A 47 -7.06 12.91 -5.80
N MET A 48 -7.47 12.94 -4.52
CA MET A 48 -6.79 13.69 -3.46
C MET A 48 -5.61 12.92 -2.84
N ILE A 49 -5.47 11.62 -3.11
CA ILE A 49 -4.42 10.76 -2.54
C ILE A 49 -3.01 11.26 -2.91
N PRO A 50 -2.66 11.55 -4.18
CA PRO A 50 -1.31 12.02 -4.52
C PRO A 50 -0.87 13.30 -3.79
N PRO A 51 -1.64 14.41 -3.80
CA PRO A 51 -1.24 15.63 -3.09
C PRO A 51 -1.29 15.46 -1.56
N PHE A 52 -2.20 14.65 -1.02
CA PHE A 52 -2.22 14.31 0.40
C PHE A 52 -0.96 13.55 0.82
N ALA A 53 -0.60 12.48 0.11
CA ALA A 53 0.55 11.63 0.42
C ALA A 53 1.88 12.41 0.41
N SER A 54 2.05 13.35 -0.55
CA SER A 54 3.23 14.23 -0.57
C SER A 54 3.36 15.04 0.70
N ARG A 55 2.29 15.76 1.06
CA ARG A 55 2.28 16.59 2.27
C ARG A 55 2.37 15.76 3.55
N TRP A 56 1.80 14.56 3.56
CA TRP A 56 1.91 13.66 4.71
C TRP A 56 3.37 13.29 4.96
N ILE A 57 4.08 12.81 3.94
CA ILE A 57 5.49 12.42 4.06
C ILE A 57 6.39 13.62 4.38
N GLU A 58 6.10 14.80 3.84
CA GLU A 58 6.87 16.02 4.10
C GLU A 58 6.71 16.53 5.54
N ASN A 59 5.50 16.43 6.11
CA ASN A 59 5.20 16.94 7.45
C ASN A 59 5.41 15.90 8.56
N ASP A 60 5.31 14.61 8.25
CA ASP A 60 5.44 13.53 9.23
C ASP A 60 6.93 13.26 9.52
N THR A 61 7.44 13.93 10.55
CA THR A 61 8.80 13.74 11.08
C THR A 61 8.87 12.66 12.15
N HIS A 62 7.77 11.95 12.44
CA HIS A 62 7.67 11.10 13.63
C HIS A 62 7.62 9.59 13.34
N ILE A 63 7.16 9.16 12.16
CA ILE A 63 7.21 7.74 11.78
C ILE A 63 8.38 7.49 10.83
N PRO A 64 9.47 6.84 11.26
CA PRO A 64 10.55 6.48 10.36
C PRO A 64 10.03 5.56 9.26
N LEU A 65 10.11 6.03 8.00
CA LEU A 65 9.70 5.24 6.86
C LEU A 65 10.65 4.04 6.66
N PRO A 66 10.11 2.84 6.36
CA PRO A 66 10.93 1.67 6.10
C PRO A 66 11.93 1.91 4.96
N LYS A 67 13.17 1.42 5.14
CA LYS A 67 14.27 1.62 4.19
C LYS A 67 14.27 0.63 3.03
N THR A 68 13.55 -0.49 3.17
CA THR A 68 13.45 -1.55 2.16
C THR A 68 12.00 -1.79 1.79
N LEU A 69 11.76 -2.19 0.54
CA LEU A 69 10.42 -2.51 0.05
C LEU A 69 9.79 -3.64 0.85
N ASP A 70 10.55 -4.70 1.15
CA ASP A 70 10.09 -5.82 1.98
C ASP A 70 9.62 -5.37 3.37
N ALA A 71 10.40 -4.52 4.05
CA ALA A 71 10.00 -3.99 5.35
C ALA A 71 8.76 -3.09 5.23
N PHE A 72 8.64 -2.32 4.14
CA PHE A 72 7.47 -1.50 3.88
C PHE A 72 6.20 -2.34 3.71
N LEU A 73 6.24 -3.40 2.89
CA LEU A 73 5.10 -4.26 2.64
C LEU A 73 4.56 -4.87 3.95
N HIS A 74 5.45 -5.41 4.79
CA HIS A 74 5.07 -6.14 5.99
C HIS A 74 4.79 -5.27 7.23
N SER A 75 5.43 -4.10 7.36
CA SER A 75 5.37 -3.31 8.60
C SER A 75 4.63 -1.98 8.46
N TYR A 76 4.52 -1.42 7.26
CA TYR A 76 3.86 -0.13 7.07
C TYR A 76 2.37 -0.31 6.81
N GLN A 77 1.56 0.24 7.71
CA GLN A 77 0.11 0.21 7.62
C GLN A 77 -0.46 1.62 7.61
N ILE A 78 -1.46 1.84 6.76
CA ILE A 78 -2.23 3.09 6.77
C ILE A 78 -3.14 3.09 8.00
N SER A 79 -2.80 3.96 8.95
CA SER A 79 -3.56 4.12 10.18
C SER A 79 -4.95 4.69 9.89
N ASP A 80 -5.86 4.47 10.83
CA ASP A 80 -7.18 5.10 10.77
C ASP A 80 -7.09 6.63 10.83
N GLU A 81 -6.17 7.16 11.62
CA GLU A 81 -5.87 8.59 11.69
C GLU A 81 -5.44 9.17 10.33
N MET A 82 -4.54 8.49 9.62
CA MET A 82 -4.09 8.92 8.30
C MET A 82 -5.25 8.93 7.29
N LEU A 83 -6.12 7.92 7.33
CA LEU A 83 -7.31 7.90 6.49
C LEU A 83 -8.28 9.04 6.85
N GLU A 84 -8.52 9.29 8.13
CA GLU A 84 -9.38 10.40 8.56
C GLU A 84 -8.80 11.76 8.16
N ALA A 85 -7.48 11.91 8.20
CA ALA A 85 -6.80 13.10 7.69
C ALA A 85 -6.97 13.27 6.17
N LEU A 86 -6.93 12.18 5.40
CA LEU A 86 -7.24 12.20 3.97
C LEU A 86 -8.69 12.64 3.72
N VAL A 87 -9.66 12.06 4.45
CA VAL A 87 -11.08 12.41 4.35
C VAL A 87 -11.31 13.87 4.71
N LYS A 88 -10.67 14.35 5.78
CA LYS A 88 -10.72 15.76 6.16
C LYS A 88 -10.13 16.65 5.07
N HIS A 89 -8.98 16.26 4.51
CA HIS A 89 -8.38 17.00 3.42
C HIS A 89 -9.31 17.09 2.20
N ALA A 90 -9.97 16.00 1.83
CA ALA A 90 -10.94 15.98 0.74
C ALA A 90 -12.15 16.88 1.04
N ALA A 91 -12.66 16.89 2.28
CA ALA A 91 -13.73 17.79 2.70
C ALA A 91 -13.33 19.26 2.60
N ASP A 92 -12.10 19.60 3.01
CA ASP A 92 -11.55 20.96 2.87
C ASP A 92 -11.34 21.36 1.38
N GLN A 93 -11.38 20.41 0.44
CA GLN A 93 -11.32 20.63 -1.01
C GLN A 93 -12.70 20.52 -1.70
N GLY A 94 -13.79 20.42 -0.93
CA GLY A 94 -15.16 20.43 -1.46
C GLY A 94 -15.80 19.05 -1.66
N VAL A 95 -15.16 17.97 -1.21
CA VAL A 95 -15.74 16.61 -1.23
C VAL A 95 -16.31 16.28 0.15
N PRO A 96 -17.60 16.56 0.42
CA PRO A 96 -18.18 16.40 1.74
C PRO A 96 -18.13 14.94 2.20
N ARG A 97 -17.92 14.72 3.50
CA ARG A 97 -17.88 13.37 4.07
C ARG A 97 -19.21 12.64 3.84
N ASN A 98 -19.15 11.47 3.22
CA ASN A 98 -20.23 10.49 3.19
C ASN A 98 -19.82 9.27 4.02
N ALA A 99 -20.43 9.07 5.19
CA ALA A 99 -20.05 7.99 6.09
C ALA A 99 -20.37 6.59 5.56
N ALA A 100 -21.45 6.44 4.78
CA ALA A 100 -21.83 5.15 4.20
C ALA A 100 -20.81 4.75 3.12
N ASP A 101 -20.59 5.61 2.12
CA ASP A 101 -19.63 5.34 1.06
C ASP A 101 -18.19 5.20 1.60
N LEU A 102 -17.81 6.00 2.60
CA LEU A 102 -16.50 5.87 3.26
C LEU A 102 -16.33 4.52 3.93
N SER A 103 -17.39 3.99 4.57
CA SER A 103 -17.34 2.67 5.18
C SER A 103 -17.09 1.60 4.12
N ASP A 104 -17.77 1.71 2.97
CA ASP A 104 -17.67 0.74 1.88
C ASP A 104 -16.27 0.77 1.24
N CYS A 105 -15.73 1.96 0.94
CA CYS A 105 -14.45 2.11 0.24
C CYS A 105 -13.22 2.26 1.15
N ARG A 106 -13.37 2.11 2.47
CA ARG A 106 -12.30 2.30 3.48
C ARG A 106 -11.03 1.51 3.15
N ALA A 107 -11.18 0.22 2.90
CA ALA A 107 -10.06 -0.69 2.66
C ALA A 107 -9.32 -0.30 1.37
N GLU A 108 -10.07 0.00 0.32
CA GLU A 108 -9.51 0.40 -0.98
C GLU A 108 -8.79 1.75 -0.90
N LEU A 109 -9.35 2.74 -0.21
CA LEU A 109 -8.67 4.02 0.00
C LEU A 109 -7.33 3.85 0.73
N LYS A 110 -7.28 2.95 1.72
CA LYS A 110 -6.02 2.62 2.41
C LYS A 110 -5.05 1.91 1.49
N LEU A 111 -5.50 0.96 0.67
CA LEU A 111 -4.65 0.27 -0.30
C LEU A 111 -4.04 1.26 -1.30
N GLN A 112 -4.87 2.12 -1.90
CA GLN A 112 -4.43 3.15 -2.85
C GLN A 112 -3.45 4.13 -2.20
N LEU A 113 -3.69 4.53 -0.94
CA LEU A 113 -2.79 5.42 -0.20
C LEU A 113 -1.45 4.72 0.11
N LYS A 114 -1.46 3.45 0.56
CA LYS A 114 -0.25 2.64 0.78
C LYS A 114 0.56 2.51 -0.50
N ALA A 115 -0.10 2.18 -1.61
CA ALA A 115 0.55 2.01 -2.91
C ALA A 115 1.15 3.33 -3.40
N ARG A 116 0.47 4.46 -3.16
CA ARG A 116 1.00 5.78 -3.50
C ARG A 116 2.26 6.12 -2.71
N ILE A 117 2.27 5.86 -1.40
CA ILE A 117 3.45 6.07 -0.55
C ILE A 117 4.59 5.14 -0.98
N ALA A 118 4.29 3.86 -1.27
CA ALA A 118 5.27 2.91 -1.80
C ALA A 118 5.89 3.39 -3.11
N LYS A 119 5.08 3.97 -4.01
CA LYS A 119 5.55 4.57 -5.25
C LYS A 119 6.54 5.71 -5.01
N MET A 120 6.28 6.54 -4.01
CA MET A 120 7.16 7.66 -3.67
C MET A 120 8.51 7.20 -3.11
N LEU A 121 8.52 6.07 -2.39
CA LEU A 121 9.72 5.54 -1.74
C LEU A 121 10.54 4.60 -2.63
N PHE A 122 9.87 3.77 -3.44
CA PHE A 122 10.48 2.66 -4.18
C PHE A 122 10.13 2.67 -5.68
N GLY A 123 9.52 3.74 -6.18
CA GLY A 123 9.16 3.87 -7.60
C GLY A 123 8.01 2.94 -8.02
N ASP A 124 7.90 2.69 -9.32
CA ASP A 124 6.83 1.85 -9.87
C ASP A 124 6.81 0.44 -9.28
N GLU A 125 7.98 -0.08 -8.92
CA GLU A 125 8.08 -1.36 -8.25
C GLU A 125 7.31 -1.38 -6.93
N GLY A 126 7.50 -0.37 -6.07
CA GLY A 126 6.76 -0.29 -4.80
C GLY A 126 5.25 -0.18 -5.01
N LEU A 127 4.82 0.56 -6.03
CA LEU A 127 3.41 0.69 -6.39
C LEU A 127 2.79 -0.69 -6.70
N TYR A 128 3.40 -1.40 -7.66
CA TYR A 128 2.88 -2.70 -8.09
C TYR A 128 3.08 -3.77 -7.03
N ALA A 129 4.16 -3.70 -6.25
CA ALA A 129 4.39 -4.61 -5.15
C ALA A 129 3.30 -4.50 -4.08
N VAL A 130 2.76 -3.31 -3.78
CA VAL A 130 1.60 -3.17 -2.87
C VAL A 130 0.32 -3.70 -3.49
N PHE A 131 0.08 -3.44 -4.78
CA PHE A 131 -1.14 -3.90 -5.45
C PHE A 131 -1.16 -5.41 -5.71
N ASN A 132 0.01 -5.99 -5.95
CA ASN A 132 0.20 -7.43 -6.10
C ASN A 132 0.58 -8.09 -4.77
N ASP A 133 0.72 -7.30 -3.69
CA ASP A 133 0.85 -7.85 -2.34
C ASP A 133 -0.46 -8.58 -2.11
N ASP A 134 -0.36 -9.89 -1.98
CA ASP A 134 -1.49 -10.79 -1.81
C ASP A 134 -2.05 -10.58 -0.40
N ASP A 135 -2.70 -9.45 -0.17
CA ASP A 135 -3.31 -9.15 1.13
C ASP A 135 -4.82 -9.07 0.98
N PRO A 136 -5.51 -9.99 1.66
CA PRO A 136 -6.77 -9.59 2.23
C PRO A 136 -6.93 -10.25 3.59
N ALA A 137 -6.36 -9.72 4.68
CA ALA A 137 -6.65 -10.27 6.00
C ALA A 137 -6.32 -11.79 6.15
N ILE A 138 -5.51 -12.36 5.25
CA ILE A 138 -5.20 -13.79 5.16
C ILE A 138 -4.35 -14.24 6.35
N ASP A 139 -3.48 -13.38 6.89
CA ASP A 139 -2.69 -13.70 8.08
C ASP A 139 -3.54 -13.65 9.38
N LYS A 140 -4.68 -12.95 9.37
CA LYS A 140 -5.65 -12.93 10.49
C LYS A 140 -6.56 -14.17 10.46
N ALA A 141 -6.96 -14.66 9.28
CA ALA A 141 -7.76 -15.89 9.12
C ALA A 141 -6.94 -17.18 9.32
N LEU A 142 -5.67 -17.21 8.90
CA LEU A 142 -4.75 -18.33 9.16
C LEU A 142 -4.35 -18.44 10.63
N LYS A 143 -4.29 -17.32 11.38
CA LYS A 143 -4.14 -17.34 12.84
C LYS A 143 -5.33 -17.95 13.57
N VAL A 144 -6.56 -17.72 13.11
CA VAL A 144 -7.79 -18.32 13.70
C VAL A 144 -7.89 -19.82 13.39
N LEU A 145 -7.46 -20.27 12.20
CA LEU A 145 -7.40 -21.70 11.86
C LEU A 145 -6.26 -22.45 12.57
N ARG A 146 -5.15 -21.77 12.90
CA ARG A 146 -4.03 -22.34 13.66
C ARG A 146 -4.20 -22.31 15.18
N SER A 147 -5.11 -21.48 15.73
CA SER A 147 -5.34 -21.36 17.17
C SER A 147 -6.31 -22.39 17.75
N GLY A 148 -7.09 -23.10 16.93
CA GLY A 148 -7.99 -24.17 17.40
C GLY A 148 -9.10 -23.69 18.34
N GLU A 149 -9.34 -22.39 18.48
CA GLU A 149 -10.39 -21.88 19.36
C GLU A 149 -11.74 -21.86 18.63
N PRO A 150 -12.79 -22.51 19.17
CA PRO A 150 -14.10 -22.46 18.57
C PRO A 150 -14.67 -21.05 18.69
N VAL A 151 -15.12 -20.50 17.58
CA VAL A 151 -15.96 -19.29 17.55
C VAL A 151 -17.33 -19.67 18.12
N ALA A 152 -17.40 -19.78 19.45
CA ALA A 152 -18.64 -20.04 20.15
C ALA A 152 -19.35 -18.72 20.46
N ARG A 153 -20.48 -18.51 19.79
CA ARG A 153 -21.54 -17.60 20.22
C ARG A 153 -21.95 -17.89 21.66
N LYS A 154 -22.07 -16.85 22.47
CA LYS A 154 -23.32 -16.47 23.15
C LYS A 154 -23.27 -15.02 23.59
#